data_AF-A0A914DCQ5-F1
#
_entry.id   AF-A0A914DCQ5-F1
#
_cell.length_a   1.000
_cell.length_b   1.000
_cell.length_c   1.000
_cell.angle_alpha   90.00
_cell.angle_beta   90.00
_cell.angle_gamma   90.00
#
_symmetry.space_group_name_H-M   'P 1'
#
loop_
_entity.id
_entity.type
_entity.pdbx_description
1 polymer ?
#
loop_
_entity_poly.entity_id
_entity_poly.type
_entity_poly.pdbx_seq_one_letter_code
_entity_poly.pdbx_strand_id
1 'polypeptide(L)'
;MDDCPSALQIQNSKGEWTYADPVKDAFFVILGDILAMWTNDKWKATVHRVVWPPKEQERLAIGFFVDMNPDAVIECLESCLGPDETPKYANISYIEYVTARSNRLEGKY
;
A
#
# COMPACT_ATOMS: atom_id res chain seq x y z
N MET A 1 -12.19 -10.68 -13.48
CA MET A 1 -11.58 -10.78 -12.14
C MET A 1 -12.52 -11.63 -11.33
N ASP A 2 -12.03 -12.51 -10.46
CA ASP A 2 -12.91 -13.39 -9.70
C ASP A 2 -13.74 -12.57 -8.70
N ASP A 3 -15.07 -12.69 -8.78
CA ASP A 3 -16.03 -11.95 -7.95
C ASP A 3 -16.18 -12.59 -6.55
N CYS A 4 -15.26 -13.45 -6.13
CA CYS A 4 -15.25 -14.12 -4.83
C CYS A 4 -15.36 -13.10 -3.67
N PRO A 5 -16.53 -13.03 -3.00
CA PRO A 5 -16.75 -12.10 -1.90
C PRO A 5 -16.01 -12.57 -0.65
N SER A 6 -15.82 -11.64 0.30
CA SER A 6 -15.33 -11.95 1.65
C SER A 6 -13.92 -12.55 1.72
N ALA A 7 -13.06 -12.22 0.75
CA ALA A 7 -11.66 -12.67 0.74
C ALA A 7 -10.67 -11.54 1.08
N LEU A 8 -10.77 -10.38 0.44
CA LEU A 8 -9.88 -9.25 0.71
C LEU A 8 -10.37 -8.47 1.93
N GLN A 9 -9.48 -8.23 2.89
CA GLN A 9 -9.74 -7.37 4.04
C GLN A 9 -8.77 -6.20 4.08
N ILE A 10 -9.28 -5.03 4.47
CA ILE A 10 -8.51 -3.83 4.78
C ILE A 10 -8.69 -3.46 6.24
N GLN A 11 -7.63 -2.92 6.83
CA GLN A 11 -7.67 -2.39 8.20
C GLN A 11 -7.99 -0.89 8.15
N ASN A 12 -9.06 -0.48 8.84
CA ASN A 12 -9.45 0.92 8.92
C ASN A 12 -8.56 1.71 9.90
N SER A 13 -8.80 3.01 10.01
CA SER A 13 -8.05 3.92 10.90
C SER A 13 -8.18 3.61 12.39
N LYS A 14 -9.18 2.81 12.80
CA LYS A 14 -9.37 2.31 14.17
C LYS A 14 -8.68 0.97 14.41
N GLY A 15 -8.03 0.39 13.40
CA GLY A 15 -7.41 -0.93 13.49
C GLY A 15 -8.38 -2.09 13.24
N GLU A 16 -9.63 -1.82 12.85
CA GLU A 16 -10.65 -2.84 12.62
C GLU A 16 -10.57 -3.38 11.19
N TRP A 17 -10.75 -4.68 11.03
CA TRP A 17 -10.76 -5.33 9.72
C TRP A 17 -12.14 -5.25 9.07
N THR A 18 -12.18 -4.85 7.81
CA THR A 18 -13.39 -4.76 6.99
C THR A 18 -13.17 -5.43 5.65
N TYR A 19 -14.20 -6.07 5.09
CA TYR A 19 -14.12 -6.69 3.78
C TYR A 19 -14.17 -5.63 2.68
N ALA A 20 -13.30 -5.78 1.69
CA ALA A 20 -13.31 -5.02 0.46
C ALA A 20 -13.85 -5.94 -0.65
N ASP A 21 -15.16 -6.11 -0.67
CA ASP A 21 -15.83 -6.97 -1.65
C ASP A 21 -15.66 -6.41 -3.07
N PRO A 22 -15.51 -7.29 -4.07
CA PRO A 22 -15.32 -6.88 -5.45
C PRO A 22 -16.53 -6.09 -5.95
N VAL A 23 -16.25 -4.99 -6.62
CA VAL A 23 -17.25 -4.23 -7.38
C VAL A 23 -17.08 -4.60 -8.85
N LYS A 24 -18.19 -5.00 -9.48
CA LYS A 24 -18.19 -5.40 -10.89
C LYS A 24 -17.59 -4.30 -11.77
N ASP A 25 -16.74 -4.71 -12.71
CA ASP A 25 -16.07 -3.84 -13.68
C ASP A 25 -15.18 -2.74 -13.05
N ALA A 26 -14.73 -2.93 -11.81
CA ALA A 26 -13.85 -2.01 -11.09
C ALA A 26 -12.53 -2.65 -10.67
N PHE A 27 -11.53 -1.81 -10.42
CA PHE A 27 -10.27 -2.20 -9.82
C PHE A 27 -10.23 -1.81 -8.35
N PHE A 28 -9.65 -2.69 -7.54
CA PHE A 28 -9.24 -2.31 -6.19
C PHE A 28 -7.83 -1.72 -6.24
N VAL A 29 -7.70 -0.44 -5.91
CA VAL A 29 -6.42 0.28 -5.93
C VAL A 29 -5.98 0.56 -4.50
N ILE A 30 -4.76 0.11 -4.16
CA ILE A 30 -4.16 0.32 -2.85
C ILE A 30 -2.98 1.27 -3.00
N LEU A 31 -2.89 2.23 -2.09
CA LEU A 31 -1.76 3.15 -2.02
C LEU A 31 -0.60 2.48 -1.29
N GLY A 32 0.59 2.54 -1.91
CA GLY A 32 1.84 2.07 -1.29
C GLY A 32 2.50 3.14 -0.42
N ASP A 33 3.50 2.71 0.34
CA ASP A 33 4.25 3.56 1.28
C ASP A 33 4.90 4.77 0.62
N ILE A 34 5.32 4.64 -0.64
CA ILE A 34 5.93 5.75 -1.39
C ILE A 34 4.98 6.93 -1.52
N LEU A 35 3.71 6.66 -1.83
CA LEU A 35 2.72 7.73 -1.93
C LEU A 35 2.40 8.34 -0.56
N ALA A 36 2.50 7.56 0.52
CA ALA A 36 2.40 8.10 1.88
C ALA A 36 3.57 9.05 2.20
N MET A 37 4.80 8.70 1.79
CA MET A 37 5.98 9.55 1.96
C MET A 37 5.88 10.84 1.13
N TRP A 38 5.47 10.74 -0.14
CA TRP A 38 5.24 11.91 -1.00
C TRP A 38 4.19 12.87 -0.44
N THR A 39 3.14 12.34 0.17
CA THR A 39 2.02 13.13 0.69
C THR A 39 2.17 13.53 2.16
N ASN A 40 3.33 13.31 2.77
CA ASN A 40 3.58 13.58 4.18
C ASN A 40 2.56 12.92 5.14
N ASP A 41 2.15 11.68 4.84
CA ASP A 41 1.04 10.92 5.48
C ASP A 41 -0.37 11.47 5.32
N LYS A 42 -0.61 12.45 4.43
CA LYS A 42 -2.00 12.85 4.11
C LYS A 42 -2.77 11.66 3.55
N TRP A 43 -2.11 10.83 2.74
CA TRP A 43 -2.65 9.54 2.29
C TRP A 43 -1.84 8.41 2.91
N LYS A 44 -2.53 7.44 3.51
CA LYS A 44 -1.87 6.33 4.24
C LYS A 44 -1.86 5.06 3.40
N ALA A 45 -0.75 4.34 3.45
CA ALA A 45 -0.69 2.98 2.95
C ALA A 45 -1.58 2.08 3.81
N THR A 46 -2.63 1.53 3.21
CA THR A 46 -3.64 0.77 3.94
C THR A 46 -3.16 -0.67 4.14
N VAL A 47 -3.11 -1.11 5.39
CA VAL A 47 -2.83 -2.51 5.72
C VAL A 47 -3.96 -3.37 5.20
N HIS A 48 -3.61 -4.42 4.46
CA HIS A 48 -4.56 -5.33 3.84
C HIS A 48 -4.06 -6.77 3.94
N ARG A 49 -5.01 -7.71 3.90
CA ARG A 49 -4.71 -9.15 3.88
C ARG A 49 -5.78 -9.88 3.08
N VAL A 50 -5.43 -11.06 2.58
CA VAL A 50 -6.41 -12.00 2.03
C VAL A 50 -6.68 -13.08 3.06
N VAL A 51 -7.95 -13.31 3.37
CA VAL A 51 -8.41 -14.46 4.14
C VAL A 51 -8.94 -15.52 3.19
N TRP A 52 -8.84 -16.78 3.58
CA TRP A 52 -9.40 -17.88 2.79
C TRP A 52 -10.92 -17.69 2.70
N PRO A 53 -11.52 -17.76 1.50
CA PRO A 53 -12.97 -17.67 1.37
C PRO A 53 -13.68 -18.86 2.06
N PRO A 54 -15.01 -18.82 2.23
CA PRO A 54 -15.78 -19.98 2.65
C PRO A 54 -15.47 -21.20 1.76
N LYS A 55 -15.62 -22.42 2.33
CA LYS A 55 -15.39 -23.68 1.57
C LYS A 55 -16.17 -23.65 0.25
N GLU A 56 -15.54 -24.18 -0.81
CA GLU A 56 -16.09 -24.35 -2.17
C GLU A 56 -15.97 -23.13 -3.12
N GLN A 57 -15.24 -22.08 -2.75
CA GLN A 57 -14.92 -20.98 -3.66
C GLN A 57 -13.44 -20.96 -4.04
N GLU A 58 -13.16 -20.96 -5.34
CA GLU A 58 -11.85 -20.61 -5.88
C GLU A 58 -11.73 -19.08 -5.92
N ARG A 59 -10.49 -18.58 -5.82
CA ARG A 59 -10.21 -17.14 -5.94
C ARG A 59 -9.00 -16.90 -6.81
N LEU A 60 -9.21 -16.26 -7.96
CA LEU A 60 -8.12 -15.72 -8.79
C LEU A 60 -8.02 -14.19 -8.68
N ALA A 61 -6.83 -13.71 -8.28
CA ALA A 61 -6.51 -12.28 -8.28
C ALA A 61 -5.20 -12.03 -9.01
N ILE A 62 -5.14 -10.91 -9.73
CA ILE A 62 -3.92 -10.41 -10.38
C ILE A 62 -3.55 -9.12 -9.68
N GLY A 63 -2.34 -9.08 -9.11
CA GLY A 63 -1.74 -7.86 -8.56
C GLY A 63 -0.92 -7.17 -9.64
N PHE A 64 -1.14 -5.87 -9.82
CA PHE A 64 -0.27 -5.02 -10.63
C PHE A 64 0.33 -3.94 -9.72
N PHE A 65 1.66 -3.89 -9.70
CA PHE A 65 2.42 -2.96 -8.85
C PHE A 65 3.13 -1.96 -9.74
N VAL A 66 2.96 -0.67 -9.43
CA VAL A 66 3.62 0.43 -10.13
C VAL A 66 4.71 0.96 -9.24
N ASP A 67 5.94 0.83 -9.70
CA ASP A 67 7.14 1.24 -8.99
C ASP A 67 7.86 2.38 -9.72
N MET A 68 8.87 2.94 -9.05
CA MET A 68 9.66 4.05 -9.56
C MET A 68 10.95 3.55 -10.24
N ASN A 69 11.61 4.43 -10.99
CA ASN A 69 12.98 4.17 -11.43
C ASN A 69 13.90 4.02 -10.21
N PRO A 70 14.91 3.13 -10.24
CA PRO A 70 15.80 2.87 -9.11
C PRO A 70 16.47 4.11 -8.51
N ASP A 71 16.86 5.06 -9.35
CA ASP A 71 17.56 6.30 -9.02
C ASP A 71 16.62 7.46 -8.66
N ALA A 72 15.31 7.29 -8.84
CA ALA A 72 14.35 8.34 -8.50
C ALA A 72 14.33 8.59 -6.98
N VAL A 73 14.40 9.86 -6.60
CA VAL A 73 14.39 10.29 -5.20
C VAL A 73 12.95 10.34 -4.70
N ILE A 74 12.71 9.69 -3.57
CA ILE A 74 11.48 9.80 -2.80
C ILE A 74 11.65 10.96 -1.83
N GLU A 75 10.88 12.03 -2.06
CA GLU A 75 10.86 13.21 -1.20
C GLU A 75 9.43 13.74 -1.05
N CYS A 76 9.16 14.47 0.03
CA CYS A 76 7.83 15.04 0.23
C CYS A 76 7.53 16.09 -0.86
N LEU A 77 6.35 16.00 -1.47
CA LEU A 77 5.90 16.98 -2.46
C LEU A 77 5.60 18.31 -1.76
N GLU A 78 6.06 19.43 -2.33
CA GLU A 78 5.85 20.77 -1.75
C GLU A 78 4.36 21.09 -1.56
N SER A 79 3.52 20.72 -2.53
CA SER A 79 2.05 20.88 -2.44
C SER A 79 1.40 20.07 -1.31
N CYS A 80 2.12 19.08 -0.78
CA CYS A 80 1.68 18.26 0.33
C CYS A 80 2.18 18.76 1.70
N LEU A 81 2.98 19.82 1.76
CA LEU A 81 3.38 20.47 3.00
C LEU A 81 2.38 21.57 3.40
N GLY A 82 2.00 21.61 4.67
CA GLY A 82 1.35 22.79 5.25
C GLY A 82 2.32 23.97 5.41
N PRO A 83 1.81 25.20 5.67
CA PRO A 83 2.62 26.43 5.76
C PRO A 83 3.80 26.37 6.74
N ASP A 84 3.70 25.55 7.78
CA ASP A 84 4.71 25.38 8.83
C ASP A 84 5.13 23.91 9.01
N GLU A 85 4.80 23.04 8.05
CA GLU A 85 5.20 21.62 8.10
C GLU A 85 6.55 21.41 7.43
N THR A 86 7.36 20.54 8.04
CA THR A 86 8.55 19.98 7.41
C THR A 86 8.28 18.55 6.95
N PRO A 87 9.04 18.04 5.95
CA PRO A 87 8.98 16.63 5.58
C PRO A 87 9.22 15.72 6.78
N LYS A 88 8.36 14.71 6.97
CA LYS A 88 8.49 13.70 8.04
C LYS A 88 9.57 12.65 7.77
N TYR A 89 9.92 12.47 6.50
CA TYR A 89 10.84 11.45 6.03
C TYR A 89 12.07 12.10 5.41
N ALA A 90 13.24 11.47 5.60
CA ALA A 90 14.43 11.87 4.88
C ALA A 90 14.32 11.46 3.41
N ASN A 91 14.91 12.27 2.53
CA ASN A 91 15.01 11.94 1.11
C ASN A 91 15.84 10.66 0.94
N ILE A 92 15.35 9.75 0.11
CA ILE A 92 15.96 8.44 -0.14
C ILE A 92 15.69 8.03 -1.58
N SER A 93 16.66 7.40 -2.25
CA SER A 93 16.39 6.84 -3.59
C SER A 93 15.46 5.62 -3.50
N TYR A 94 14.70 5.34 -4.55
CA TYR A 94 13.80 4.19 -4.59
C TYR A 94 14.55 2.87 -4.32
N ILE A 95 15.74 2.68 -4.90
CA ILE A 95 16.52 1.45 -4.71
C ILE A 95 16.99 1.28 -3.26
N GLU A 96 17.43 2.36 -2.61
CA GLU A 96 17.82 2.34 -1.19
C GLU A 96 16.61 2.01 -0.30
N TYR A 97 15.45 2.61 -0.58
CA TYR A 97 14.22 2.34 0.16
C TYR A 97 13.80 0.86 0.06
N VAL A 98 13.76 0.29 -1.15
CA VAL A 98 13.40 -1.12 -1.36
C VAL A 98 14.42 -2.05 -0.70
N THR A 99 15.71 -1.76 -0.83
CA THR A 99 16.78 -2.55 -0.21
C THR A 99 16.64 -2.56 1.32
N ALA A 100 16.43 -1.39 1.93
CA ALA A 100 16.21 -1.27 3.37
C ALA A 100 14.94 -2.00 3.83
N ARG A 101 13.87 -1.95 3.01
CA ARG A 101 12.62 -2.65 3.30
C ARG A 101 12.78 -4.17 3.23
N SER A 102 13.42 -4.71 2.20
CA SER A 102 13.68 -6.15 2.07
C SER A 102 14.50 -6.69 3.24
N ASN A 103 15.58 -6.00 3.62
CA ASN A 103 16.41 -6.40 4.77
C ASN A 103 15.61 -6.44 6.09
N ARG A 104 14.65 -5.53 6.28
CA ARG A 104 13.74 -5.54 7.44
C ARG A 104 12.78 -6.72 7.44
N LEU A 105 12.39 -7.22 6.27
CA LEU A 105 11.52 -8.39 6.14
C LEU A 105 12.32 -9.68 6.39
N GLU A 106 13.56 -9.75 5.91
CA GLU A 106 14.45 -10.90 6.14
C GLU A 106 14.85 -11.02 7.62
N GLY A 107 15.05 -9.92 8.33
CA GLY A 107 15.33 -9.93 9.78
C GLY A 107 14.13 -10.33 10.68
N LYS A 108 12.99 -10.70 10.10
CA LYS A 108 11.78 -11.17 10.81
C LYS A 108 11.51 -12.67 10.65
N TYR A 109 12.44 -13.42 10.04
CA TYR A 109 12.39 -14.89 9.90
C TYR A 109 13.68 -15.53 10.40
#